data_AF-A0A259I4P4-F1
#
_entry.id   AF-A0A259I4P4-F1
#
_cell.length_a   1.000
_cell.length_b   1.000
_cell.length_c   1.000
_cell.angle_alpha   90.00
_cell.angle_beta   90.00
_cell.angle_gamma   90.00
#
_symmetry.space_group_name_H-M   'P 1'
#
loop_
_entity.id
_entity.type
_entity.pdbx_description
1 polymer ?
#
loop_
_entity_poly.entity_id
_entity_poly.type
_entity_poly.pdbx_seq_one_letter_code
_entity_poly.pdbx_strand_id
1 'polypeptide(L)'
;MLRLKSSDPDFARAFARLVKDRRESDEGVARDVQTIIEDVRLRGDEALAEYTAKFDGHSPAEDAWRISPEDCREAFDALKPDLRAALELAAQRIRAYHAAQLPEDRDYTDETGMRLGARWTAVDGAGLYVPGGRASYPSSLLMNAIPAKVAGVERLVVVTPTPKGEANPLVLAAAHLAGADEVWRVGGAQAVAALAYGTQTIAPVDKIVGPGNAYVAAAKRQVFGKVGIDMVAGPSEVLILADGTANADWIAADLLAQAEHDTAAQSILVTDSAAGATAFSCGKKSYNGAISVLSDYEPCGSVLEAAKRAGYMTGLVVTTDITDATPACFASHVLLRQMQDDIALQEVGHGVLGRSVDLMLGGGRCHFLPNGTDGSCRADDVDVIKLAQDKYGWTYTDSRDGFDKLKGGDKA
;
A
#
# COMPACT_ATOMS: atom_id res chain seq x y z
N MET A 1 -6.56 -13.14 -2.48
CA MET A 1 -5.20 -12.64 -2.18
C MET A 1 -4.26 -13.21 -3.23
N LEU A 2 -3.59 -12.37 -4.02
CA LEU A 2 -2.57 -12.80 -4.97
C LEU A 2 -1.26 -13.06 -4.21
N ARG A 3 -0.61 -14.19 -4.47
CA ARG A 3 0.70 -14.53 -3.88
C ARG A 3 1.71 -14.71 -5.01
N LEU A 4 2.83 -14.00 -4.93
CA LEU A 4 3.98 -14.17 -5.82
C LEU A 4 5.16 -14.66 -4.98
N LYS A 5 5.90 -15.66 -5.48
CA LYS A 5 7.17 -16.08 -4.89
C LYS A 5 8.29 -15.72 -5.86
N SER A 6 9.34 -15.09 -5.36
CA SER A 6 10.49 -14.69 -6.19
C SER A 6 11.24 -15.87 -6.84
N SER A 7 11.07 -17.08 -6.29
CA SER A 7 11.65 -18.32 -6.80
C SER A 7 10.87 -18.95 -7.96
N ASP A 8 9.63 -18.51 -8.21
CA ASP A 8 8.81 -19.11 -9.26
C ASP A 8 9.40 -18.74 -10.64
N PRO A 9 9.53 -19.69 -11.60
CA PRO A 9 10.11 -19.42 -12.92
C PRO A 9 9.42 -18.28 -13.69
N ASP A 10 8.12 -18.09 -13.44
CA ASP A 10 7.29 -17.06 -14.08
C ASP A 10 7.16 -15.76 -13.25
N PHE A 11 7.89 -15.62 -12.13
CA PHE A 11 7.79 -14.50 -11.21
C PHE A 11 7.92 -13.14 -11.92
N ALA A 12 8.97 -12.96 -12.73
CA ALA A 12 9.24 -11.69 -13.40
C ALA A 12 8.06 -11.23 -14.27
N ARG A 13 7.43 -12.18 -14.99
CA ARG A 13 6.26 -11.89 -15.84
C ARG A 13 5.03 -11.56 -14.99
N ALA A 14 4.75 -12.36 -13.97
CA ALA A 14 3.60 -12.17 -13.10
C ALA A 14 3.70 -10.86 -12.28
N PHE A 15 4.90 -10.53 -11.79
CA PHE A 15 5.19 -9.29 -11.09
C PHE A 15 5.07 -8.07 -12.03
N ALA A 16 5.63 -8.14 -13.24
CA ALA A 16 5.50 -7.07 -14.22
C ALA A 16 4.03 -6.80 -14.60
N ARG A 17 3.20 -7.85 -14.68
CA ARG A 17 1.76 -7.70 -14.91
C ARG A 17 1.07 -6.99 -13.75
N LEU A 18 1.32 -7.41 -12.51
CA LEU A 18 0.78 -6.75 -11.30
C LEU A 18 1.08 -5.25 -11.28
N VAL A 19 2.29 -4.86 -11.69
CA VAL A 19 2.71 -3.45 -11.75
C VAL A 19 2.05 -2.70 -12.92
N LYS A 20 1.82 -3.36 -14.06
CA LYS A 20 1.30 -2.73 -15.30
C LYS A 20 -0.21 -2.64 -15.40
N ASP A 21 -0.97 -3.60 -14.85
CA ASP A 21 -2.44 -3.66 -14.95
C ASP A 21 -3.13 -2.36 -14.42
N ARG A 22 -2.40 -1.50 -13.69
CA ARG A 22 -2.83 -0.18 -13.21
C ARG A 22 -3.02 0.89 -14.29
N ARG A 23 -2.51 0.71 -15.52
CA ARG A 23 -2.45 1.79 -16.53
C ARG A 23 -3.55 1.74 -17.59
N GLU A 24 -4.30 0.64 -17.71
CA GLU A 24 -5.14 0.38 -18.89
C GLU A 24 -6.62 0.79 -18.75
N SER A 25 -7.09 1.25 -17.58
CA SER A 25 -8.51 1.59 -17.34
C SER A 25 -8.97 2.96 -17.88
N ASP A 26 -8.11 3.74 -18.52
CA ASP A 26 -8.32 5.20 -18.67
C ASP A 26 -8.96 5.67 -19.99
N GLU A 27 -8.94 4.90 -21.08
CA GLU A 27 -9.30 5.44 -22.41
C GLU A 27 -10.79 5.72 -22.64
N GLY A 28 -11.68 4.95 -22.00
CA GLY A 28 -13.13 5.17 -22.08
C GLY A 28 -13.54 6.41 -21.26
N VAL A 29 -13.07 6.47 -20.02
CA VAL A 29 -13.33 7.59 -19.10
C VAL A 29 -12.80 8.90 -19.65
N ALA A 30 -11.62 8.89 -20.29
CA ALA A 30 -11.05 10.09 -20.88
C ALA A 30 -11.96 10.74 -21.94
N ARG A 31 -12.60 9.93 -22.81
CA ARG A 31 -13.51 10.43 -23.85
C ARG A 31 -14.78 11.02 -23.25
N ASP A 32 -15.41 10.33 -22.30
CA ASP A 32 -16.61 10.83 -21.62
C ASP A 32 -16.33 12.16 -20.90
N VAL A 33 -15.19 12.24 -20.21
CA VAL A 33 -14.77 13.44 -19.49
C VAL A 33 -14.50 14.60 -20.45
N GLN A 34 -13.93 14.33 -21.62
CA GLN A 34 -13.72 15.35 -22.64
C GLN A 34 -15.06 15.96 -23.08
N THR A 35 -16.06 15.13 -23.35
CA THR A 35 -17.41 15.60 -23.69
C THR A 35 -18.03 16.44 -22.57
N ILE A 36 -17.90 16.00 -21.31
CA ILE A 36 -18.40 16.76 -20.15
C ILE A 36 -17.73 18.13 -20.05
N ILE A 37 -16.41 18.19 -20.23
CA ILE A 37 -15.65 19.46 -20.19
C ILE A 37 -16.09 20.40 -21.32
N GLU A 38 -16.24 19.88 -22.53
CA GLU A 38 -16.67 20.66 -23.70
C GLU A 38 -18.08 21.22 -23.50
N ASP A 39 -19.00 20.42 -22.97
CA ASP A 39 -20.37 20.84 -22.67
C ASP A 39 -20.41 21.97 -21.63
N VAL A 40 -19.71 21.81 -20.50
CA VAL A 40 -19.68 22.84 -19.44
C VAL A 40 -19.04 24.12 -19.97
N ARG A 41 -18.02 24.01 -20.82
CA ARG A 41 -17.38 25.17 -21.44
C ARG A 41 -18.31 25.92 -22.41
N LEU A 42 -19.16 25.21 -23.15
CA LEU A 42 -20.04 25.80 -24.16
C LEU A 42 -21.36 26.30 -23.57
N ARG A 43 -21.95 25.56 -22.63
CA ARG A 43 -23.31 25.81 -22.11
C ARG A 43 -23.33 26.34 -20.67
N GLY A 44 -22.22 26.26 -19.94
CA GLY A 44 -22.10 26.78 -18.58
C GLY A 44 -23.05 26.09 -17.60
N ASP A 45 -23.81 26.88 -16.85
CA ASP A 45 -24.73 26.44 -15.78
C ASP A 45 -25.76 25.42 -16.27
N GLU A 46 -26.20 25.50 -17.53
CA GLU A 46 -27.15 24.54 -18.11
C GLU A 46 -26.58 23.12 -18.11
N ALA A 47 -25.37 22.93 -18.65
CA ALA A 47 -24.70 21.64 -18.65
C ALA A 47 -24.39 21.17 -17.22
N LEU A 48 -23.98 22.10 -16.36
CA LEU A 48 -23.65 21.79 -14.97
C LEU A 48 -24.89 21.30 -14.19
N ALA A 49 -26.06 21.90 -14.41
CA ALA A 49 -27.33 21.46 -13.83
C ALA A 49 -27.76 20.09 -14.36
N GLU A 50 -27.64 19.85 -15.68
CA GLU A 50 -27.97 18.56 -16.30
C GLU A 50 -27.10 17.42 -15.75
N TYR A 51 -25.79 17.62 -15.65
CA TYR A 51 -24.87 16.61 -15.11
C TYR A 51 -25.08 16.39 -13.61
N THR A 52 -25.40 17.44 -12.86
CA THR A 52 -25.74 17.30 -11.43
C THR A 52 -27.03 16.50 -11.25
N ALA A 53 -28.08 16.78 -12.04
CA ALA A 53 -29.31 15.98 -12.03
C ALA A 53 -29.07 14.52 -12.42
N LYS A 54 -28.23 14.28 -13.43
CA LYS A 54 -27.90 12.94 -13.91
C LYS A 54 -27.10 12.11 -12.89
N PHE A 55 -26.09 12.70 -12.26
CA PHE A 55 -25.14 11.94 -11.42
C PHE A 55 -25.45 12.03 -9.93
N ASP A 56 -25.92 13.18 -9.45
CA ASP A 56 -26.22 13.43 -8.04
C ASP A 56 -27.72 13.32 -7.76
N GLY A 57 -28.59 13.28 -8.78
CA GLY A 57 -30.02 13.02 -8.59
C GLY A 57 -30.81 14.16 -7.97
N HIS A 58 -30.31 15.39 -8.05
CA HIS A 58 -31.05 16.61 -7.69
C HIS A 58 -30.81 17.70 -8.74
N SER A 59 -31.78 18.60 -8.91
CA SER A 59 -31.65 19.74 -9.82
C SER A 59 -31.25 20.98 -9.03
N PRO A 60 -30.08 21.57 -9.32
CA PRO A 60 -29.71 22.85 -8.75
C PRO A 60 -30.65 24.00 -9.15
N ALA A 61 -31.49 23.86 -10.17
CA ALA A 61 -32.41 24.94 -10.58
C ALA A 61 -33.53 25.21 -9.54
N GLU A 62 -33.81 24.27 -8.65
CA GLU A 62 -34.82 24.39 -7.57
C GLU A 62 -34.18 24.61 -6.19
N ASP A 63 -32.90 24.27 -6.05
CA ASP A 63 -32.11 24.28 -4.82
C ASP A 63 -31.01 25.34 -4.89
N ALA A 64 -30.78 26.13 -3.84
CA ALA A 64 -29.65 27.06 -3.83
C ALA A 64 -28.32 26.32 -4.12
N TRP A 65 -27.71 26.60 -5.28
CA TRP A 65 -26.45 25.99 -5.75
C TRP A 65 -25.32 26.19 -4.76
N ARG A 66 -25.29 27.39 -4.18
CA ARG A 66 -24.34 27.82 -3.17
C ARG A 66 -24.89 27.49 -1.80
N ILE A 67 -24.10 26.80 -1.00
CA ILE A 67 -24.36 26.63 0.43
C ILE A 67 -23.98 27.93 1.13
N SER A 68 -24.89 28.46 1.96
CA SER A 68 -24.62 29.73 2.61
C SER A 68 -23.51 29.59 3.67
N PRO A 69 -22.72 30.65 3.93
CA PRO A 69 -21.80 30.67 5.06
C PRO A 69 -22.49 30.39 6.39
N GLU A 70 -23.75 30.83 6.53
CA GLU A 70 -24.61 30.59 7.68
C GLU A 70 -24.89 29.10 7.87
N ASP A 71 -25.27 28.38 6.81
CA ASP A 71 -25.49 26.92 6.87
C ASP A 71 -24.21 26.18 7.30
N CYS A 72 -23.05 26.63 6.81
CA CYS A 72 -21.76 26.04 7.21
C CYS A 72 -21.45 26.28 8.69
N ARG A 73 -21.76 27.48 9.20
CA ARG A 73 -21.61 27.82 10.62
C ARG A 73 -22.57 27.02 11.49
N GLU A 74 -23.83 26.94 11.09
CA GLU A 74 -24.84 26.15 11.82
C GLU A 74 -24.46 24.67 11.89
N ALA A 75 -23.94 24.10 10.79
CA ALA A 75 -23.43 22.75 10.77
C ALA A 75 -22.25 22.55 11.75
N PHE A 76 -21.36 23.55 11.89
CA PHE A 76 -20.27 23.54 12.85
C PHE A 76 -20.75 23.64 14.30
N ASP A 77 -21.69 24.53 14.58
CA ASP A 77 -22.24 24.74 15.92
C ASP A 77 -23.11 23.56 16.39
N ALA A 78 -23.73 22.84 15.46
CA ALA A 78 -24.52 21.63 15.75
C ALA A 78 -23.66 20.38 16.04
N LEU A 79 -22.34 20.43 15.87
CA LEU A 79 -21.47 19.29 16.13
C LEU A 79 -21.44 18.92 17.62
N LYS A 80 -21.35 17.61 17.90
CA LYS A 80 -21.09 17.12 19.26
C LYS A 80 -19.79 17.74 19.81
N PRO A 81 -19.73 18.12 21.09
CA PRO A 81 -18.57 18.80 21.67
C PRO A 81 -17.23 18.12 21.39
N ASP A 82 -17.15 16.80 21.57
CA ASP A 82 -15.91 16.04 21.36
C ASP A 82 -15.46 16.07 19.88
N LEU A 83 -16.41 16.00 18.95
CA LEU A 83 -16.13 16.01 17.52
C LEU A 83 -15.72 17.41 17.04
N ARG A 84 -16.38 18.45 17.57
CA ARG A 84 -16.00 19.85 17.33
C ARG A 84 -14.58 20.10 17.83
N ALA A 85 -14.27 19.69 19.07
CA ALA A 85 -12.94 19.83 19.64
C ALA A 85 -11.86 19.08 18.82
N ALA A 86 -12.17 17.89 18.32
CA ALA A 86 -11.26 17.13 17.46
C ALA A 86 -10.98 17.85 16.13
N LEU A 87 -12.00 18.42 15.48
CA LEU A 87 -11.83 19.20 14.25
C LEU A 87 -11.06 20.49 14.49
N GLU A 88 -11.37 21.23 15.57
CA GLU A 88 -10.65 22.45 15.96
C GLU A 88 -9.17 22.17 16.23
N LEU A 89 -8.87 21.09 16.97
CA LEU A 89 -7.49 20.65 17.23
C LEU A 89 -6.76 20.30 15.92
N ALA A 90 -7.39 19.53 15.04
CA ALA A 90 -6.81 19.19 13.74
C ALA A 90 -6.51 20.46 12.93
N ALA A 91 -7.48 21.36 12.80
CA ALA A 91 -7.33 22.60 12.07
C ALA A 91 -6.22 23.50 12.66
N GLN A 92 -6.15 23.62 13.99
CA GLN A 92 -5.11 24.39 14.67
C GLN A 92 -3.72 23.83 14.37
N ARG A 93 -3.53 22.50 14.46
CA ARG A 93 -2.24 21.85 14.19
C ARG A 93 -1.82 21.97 12.73
N ILE A 94 -2.76 21.77 11.79
CA ILE A 94 -2.50 21.94 10.35
C ILE A 94 -2.08 23.39 10.06
N ARG A 95 -2.79 24.37 10.61
CA ARG A 95 -2.50 25.80 10.42
C ARG A 95 -1.14 26.19 10.98
N ALA A 96 -0.82 25.75 12.20
CA ALA A 96 0.46 26.03 12.83
C ALA A 96 1.64 25.48 12.03
N TYR A 97 1.51 24.25 11.51
CA TYR A 97 2.55 23.62 10.71
C TYR A 97 2.78 24.36 9.39
N HIS A 98 1.72 24.65 8.63
CA HIS A 98 1.85 25.31 7.33
C HIS A 98 2.27 26.78 7.45
N ALA A 99 1.90 27.48 8.53
CA ALA A 99 2.35 28.85 8.78
C ALA A 99 3.87 28.93 8.94
N ALA A 100 4.49 27.91 9.54
CA ALA A 100 5.94 27.82 9.68
C ALA A 100 6.66 27.50 8.36
N GLN A 101 5.93 27.12 7.30
CA GLN A 101 6.49 26.81 5.98
C GLN A 101 6.39 27.97 4.98
N LEU A 102 5.84 29.13 5.38
CA LEU A 102 5.72 30.28 4.50
C LEU A 102 7.11 30.72 4.01
N PRO A 103 7.28 30.91 2.69
CA PRO A 103 8.55 31.35 2.14
C PRO A 103 8.81 32.82 2.47
N GLU A 104 10.07 33.16 2.68
CA GLU A 104 10.52 34.54 2.84
C GLU A 104 10.91 35.13 1.48
N ASP A 105 10.48 36.37 1.25
CA ASP A 105 10.95 37.17 0.12
C ASP A 105 12.47 37.40 0.23
N ARG A 106 13.14 37.44 -0.93
CA ARG A 106 14.57 37.73 -1.03
C ARG A 106 14.75 38.99 -1.84
N ASP A 107 15.57 39.91 -1.35
CA ASP A 107 15.94 41.15 -2.03
C ASP A 107 17.34 41.56 -1.58
N TYR A 108 18.31 41.53 -2.49
CA TYR A 108 19.70 41.85 -2.19
C TYR A 108 20.40 42.47 -3.39
N THR A 109 21.53 43.12 -3.14
CA THR A 109 22.43 43.63 -4.19
C THR A 109 23.72 42.84 -4.15
N ASP A 110 24.12 42.30 -5.30
CA ASP A 110 25.36 41.52 -5.40
C ASP A 110 26.61 42.42 -5.47
N GLU A 111 27.78 41.78 -5.52
CA GLU A 111 29.09 42.46 -5.57
C GLU A 111 29.29 43.30 -6.84
N THR A 112 28.51 43.04 -7.89
CA THR A 112 28.55 43.81 -9.15
C THR A 112 27.61 45.02 -9.13
N GLY A 113 26.82 45.19 -8.06
CA GLY A 113 25.83 46.24 -7.92
C GLY A 113 24.46 45.89 -8.51
N MET A 114 24.22 44.64 -8.92
CA MET A 114 22.93 44.20 -9.45
C MET A 114 21.95 43.87 -8.32
N ARG A 115 20.75 44.46 -8.34
CA ARG A 115 19.65 44.10 -7.41
C ARG A 115 18.94 42.84 -7.91
N LEU A 116 18.96 41.79 -7.10
CA LEU A 116 18.36 40.50 -7.38
C LEU A 116 17.36 40.16 -6.27
N GLY A 117 16.26 39.50 -6.63
CA GLY A 117 15.25 39.13 -5.65
C GLY A 117 14.27 38.09 -6.14
N ALA A 118 13.55 37.52 -5.18
CA ALA A 118 12.43 36.61 -5.39
C ALA A 118 11.30 37.06 -4.46
N ARG A 119 10.09 37.21 -5.02
CA ARG A 119 8.89 37.54 -4.26
C ARG A 119 7.89 36.40 -4.39
N TRP A 120 7.27 36.03 -3.28
CA TRP A 120 6.22 35.03 -3.24
C TRP A 120 4.86 35.70 -3.06
N THR A 121 3.89 35.30 -3.87
CA THR A 121 2.50 35.74 -3.76
C THR A 121 1.58 34.53 -3.85
N ALA A 122 0.45 34.59 -3.16
CA ALA A 122 -0.60 33.60 -3.30
C ALA A 122 -1.18 33.58 -4.73
N VAL A 123 -1.88 32.51 -5.07
CA VAL A 123 -2.82 32.54 -6.20
C VAL A 123 -4.05 33.35 -5.81
N ASP A 124 -4.68 34.02 -6.77
CA ASP A 124 -5.84 34.87 -6.51
C ASP A 124 -7.06 34.00 -6.12
N GLY A 125 -7.24 32.88 -6.81
CA GLY A 125 -8.30 31.91 -6.54
C GLY A 125 -7.85 30.45 -6.55
N ALA A 126 -8.29 29.67 -5.56
CA ALA A 126 -8.10 28.23 -5.51
C ALA A 126 -9.44 27.49 -5.39
N GLY A 127 -9.61 26.43 -6.18
CA GLY A 127 -10.74 25.51 -6.16
C GLY A 127 -10.38 24.21 -5.46
N LEU A 128 -11.22 23.76 -4.54
CA LEU A 128 -11.09 22.51 -3.80
C LEU A 128 -12.21 21.57 -4.21
N TYR A 129 -11.83 20.45 -4.80
CA TYR A 129 -12.74 19.34 -4.99
C TYR A 129 -12.77 18.47 -3.74
N VAL A 130 -13.95 18.30 -3.15
CA VAL A 130 -14.19 17.43 -2.00
C VAL A 130 -15.15 16.33 -2.43
N PRO A 131 -14.76 15.04 -2.36
CA PRO A 131 -15.66 13.94 -2.71
C PRO A 131 -16.91 13.91 -1.82
N GLY A 132 -18.03 13.46 -2.39
CA GLY A 132 -19.30 13.27 -1.67
C GLY A 132 -19.56 11.82 -1.27
N GLY A 133 -20.70 11.57 -0.64
CA GLY A 133 -21.13 10.22 -0.22
C GLY A 133 -20.21 9.62 0.85
N ARG A 134 -19.83 8.34 0.68
CA ARG A 134 -18.99 7.61 1.65
C ARG A 134 -17.55 8.12 1.76
N ALA A 135 -17.06 8.84 0.75
CA ALA A 135 -15.72 9.42 0.71
C ALA A 135 -15.68 10.89 1.17
N SER A 136 -16.76 11.36 1.81
CA SER A 136 -16.91 12.74 2.25
C SER A 136 -16.16 13.00 3.56
N TYR A 137 -14.85 13.26 3.42
CA TYR A 137 -13.94 13.38 4.56
C TYR A 137 -13.69 14.84 4.96
N PRO A 138 -14.06 15.27 6.18
CA PRO A 138 -13.77 16.62 6.67
C PRO A 138 -12.25 16.85 6.81
N SER A 139 -11.48 15.81 7.10
CA SER A 139 -10.01 15.87 7.17
C SER A 139 -9.37 16.28 5.85
N SER A 140 -9.81 15.71 4.73
CA SER A 140 -9.33 16.08 3.39
C SER A 140 -9.63 17.53 3.06
N LEU A 141 -10.80 18.04 3.47
CA LEU A 141 -11.11 19.46 3.32
C LEU A 141 -10.13 20.32 4.12
N LEU A 142 -9.95 20.05 5.42
CA LEU A 142 -9.02 20.82 6.27
C LEU A 142 -7.60 20.82 5.68
N MET A 143 -7.12 19.67 5.22
CA MET A 143 -5.78 19.50 4.64
C MET A 143 -5.57 20.26 3.32
N ASN A 144 -6.62 20.51 2.54
CA ASN A 144 -6.51 21.30 1.31
C ASN A 144 -6.76 22.80 1.57
N ALA A 145 -7.72 23.13 2.43
CA ALA A 145 -8.23 24.49 2.58
C ALA A 145 -7.32 25.36 3.47
N ILE A 146 -6.83 24.79 4.58
CA ILE A 146 -6.01 25.53 5.53
C ILE A 146 -4.69 25.99 4.91
N PRO A 147 -3.93 25.18 4.16
CA PRO A 147 -2.70 25.64 3.51
C PRO A 147 -2.96 26.78 2.52
N ALA A 148 -4.08 26.74 1.77
CA ALA A 148 -4.45 27.82 0.87
C ALA A 148 -4.71 29.13 1.62
N LYS A 149 -5.45 29.07 2.74
CA LYS A 149 -5.71 30.25 3.58
C LYS A 149 -4.46 30.78 4.27
N VAL A 150 -3.57 29.90 4.72
CA VAL A 150 -2.27 30.28 5.28
C VAL A 150 -1.40 30.96 4.23
N ALA A 151 -1.41 30.48 2.98
CA ALA A 151 -0.68 31.08 1.87
C ALA A 151 -1.20 32.47 1.47
N GLY A 152 -2.42 32.84 1.90
CA GLY A 152 -3.05 34.13 1.59
C GLY A 152 -3.97 34.10 0.37
N VAL A 153 -4.50 32.94 -0.03
CA VAL A 153 -5.49 32.85 -1.11
C VAL A 153 -6.76 33.59 -0.69
N GLU A 154 -7.12 34.62 -1.45
CA GLU A 154 -8.26 35.50 -1.15
C GLU A 154 -9.59 34.82 -1.48
N ARG A 155 -9.66 34.06 -2.59
CA ARG A 155 -10.86 33.35 -3.01
C ARG A 155 -10.67 31.84 -3.00
N LEU A 156 -11.23 31.19 -1.98
CA LEU A 156 -11.23 29.73 -1.79
C LEU A 156 -12.62 29.15 -2.07
N VAL A 157 -12.73 28.45 -3.19
CA VAL A 157 -13.96 27.83 -3.68
C VAL A 157 -13.94 26.34 -3.36
N VAL A 158 -14.96 25.82 -2.70
CA VAL A 158 -15.16 24.39 -2.46
C VAL A 158 -16.28 23.89 -3.35
N VAL A 159 -16.04 22.80 -4.07
CA VAL A 159 -17.08 22.06 -4.81
C VAL A 159 -17.21 20.67 -4.19
N THR A 160 -18.43 20.28 -3.86
CA THR A 160 -18.74 18.97 -3.30
C THR A 160 -20.04 18.45 -3.90
N PRO A 161 -20.09 17.22 -4.43
CA PRO A 161 -21.35 16.62 -4.84
C PRO A 161 -22.25 16.43 -3.63
N THR A 162 -23.56 16.65 -3.82
CA THR A 162 -24.60 16.37 -2.81
C THR A 162 -25.59 15.35 -3.36
N PRO A 163 -25.26 14.04 -3.36
CA PRO A 163 -26.18 13.02 -3.85
C PRO A 163 -27.53 13.11 -3.14
N LYS A 164 -28.62 13.09 -3.92
CA LYS A 164 -30.01 13.31 -3.48
C LYS A 164 -30.25 14.67 -2.82
N GLY A 165 -29.36 15.63 -3.06
CA GLY A 165 -29.38 16.94 -2.44
C GLY A 165 -28.83 16.97 -1.01
N GLU A 166 -28.34 15.86 -0.46
CA GLU A 166 -27.88 15.81 0.93
C GLU A 166 -26.40 16.22 1.05
N ALA A 167 -26.14 17.28 1.82
CA ALA A 167 -24.79 17.70 2.18
C ALA A 167 -24.33 17.03 3.48
N ASN A 168 -23.04 16.68 3.58
CA ASN A 168 -22.48 16.15 4.81
C ASN A 168 -22.20 17.29 5.81
N PRO A 169 -22.88 17.33 6.98
CA PRO A 169 -22.68 18.40 7.96
C PRO A 169 -21.23 18.55 8.42
N LEU A 170 -20.46 17.45 8.45
CA LEU A 170 -19.03 17.51 8.84
C LEU A 170 -18.17 18.22 7.80
N VAL A 171 -18.49 18.08 6.51
CA VAL A 171 -17.80 18.81 5.44
C VAL A 171 -18.15 20.29 5.51
N LEU A 172 -19.41 20.63 5.77
CA LEU A 172 -19.82 22.03 5.93
C LEU A 172 -19.15 22.68 7.15
N ALA A 173 -19.11 21.95 8.26
CA ALA A 173 -18.41 22.38 9.46
C ALA A 173 -16.91 22.58 9.24
N ALA A 174 -16.27 21.68 8.50
CA ALA A 174 -14.86 21.82 8.11
C ALA A 174 -14.64 23.00 7.15
N ALA A 175 -15.55 23.25 6.22
CA ALA A 175 -15.51 24.40 5.31
C ALA A 175 -15.55 25.73 6.09
N HIS A 176 -16.46 25.83 7.07
CA HIS A 176 -16.52 26.97 7.97
C HIS A 176 -15.21 27.16 8.74
N LEU A 177 -14.74 26.10 9.40
CA LEU A 177 -13.53 26.14 10.24
C LEU A 177 -12.24 26.45 9.45
N ALA A 178 -12.17 26.00 8.20
CA ALA A 178 -11.06 26.28 7.31
C ALA A 178 -11.13 27.68 6.68
N GLY A 179 -12.30 28.32 6.68
CA GLY A 179 -12.52 29.66 6.12
C GLY A 179 -12.76 29.66 4.61
N ALA A 180 -13.47 28.67 4.06
CA ALA A 180 -13.88 28.67 2.65
C ALA A 180 -14.85 29.84 2.35
N ASP A 181 -14.67 30.49 1.20
CA ASP A 181 -15.47 31.69 0.83
C ASP A 181 -16.73 31.30 0.04
N GLU A 182 -16.64 30.23 -0.76
CA GLU A 182 -17.72 29.71 -1.56
C GLU A 182 -17.80 28.19 -1.42
N VAL A 183 -18.99 27.64 -1.25
CA VAL A 183 -19.23 26.20 -1.20
C VAL A 183 -20.37 25.88 -2.16
N TRP A 184 -20.12 25.00 -3.14
CA TRP A 184 -21.04 24.70 -4.23
C TRP A 184 -21.42 23.21 -4.26
N ARG A 185 -22.71 22.95 -4.47
CA ARG A 185 -23.33 21.62 -4.53
C ARG A 185 -23.16 20.96 -5.89
N VAL A 186 -21.91 20.84 -6.35
CA VAL A 186 -21.56 20.24 -7.64
C VAL A 186 -20.33 19.33 -7.49
N GLY A 187 -20.32 18.22 -8.21
CA GLY A 187 -19.21 17.26 -8.20
C GLY A 187 -18.76 16.79 -9.58
N GLY A 188 -18.13 15.62 -9.61
CA GLY A 188 -17.62 14.98 -10.83
C GLY A 188 -16.66 15.81 -11.71
N ALA A 189 -16.55 15.41 -12.98
CA ALA A 189 -15.78 16.11 -13.99
C ALA A 189 -16.36 17.50 -14.31
N GLN A 190 -17.68 17.64 -14.21
CA GLN A 190 -18.39 18.90 -14.48
C GLN A 190 -18.00 20.01 -13.49
N ALA A 191 -17.79 19.70 -12.20
CA ALA A 191 -17.32 20.68 -11.23
C ALA A 191 -15.87 21.12 -11.50
N VAL A 192 -15.00 20.18 -11.91
CA VAL A 192 -13.63 20.51 -12.32
C VAL A 192 -13.63 21.42 -13.55
N ALA A 193 -14.51 21.14 -14.54
CA ALA A 193 -14.67 21.98 -15.72
C ALA A 193 -15.17 23.39 -15.35
N ALA A 194 -16.14 23.48 -14.45
CA ALA A 194 -16.68 24.75 -13.96
C ALA A 194 -15.61 25.60 -13.26
N LEU A 195 -14.78 24.98 -12.41
CA LEU A 195 -13.65 25.66 -11.78
C LEU A 195 -12.56 26.09 -12.78
N ALA A 196 -12.31 25.30 -13.83
CA ALA A 196 -11.26 25.60 -14.80
C ALA A 196 -11.66 26.65 -15.85
N TYR A 197 -12.90 26.62 -16.32
CA TYR A 197 -13.39 27.48 -17.42
C TYR A 197 -14.32 28.59 -16.96
N GLY A 198 -14.91 28.45 -15.77
CA GLY A 198 -15.97 29.31 -15.29
C GLY A 198 -17.33 28.98 -15.92
N THR A 199 -18.38 29.41 -15.25
CA THR A 199 -19.76 29.44 -15.74
C THR A 199 -20.37 30.81 -15.46
N GLN A 200 -21.67 31.00 -15.72
CA GLN A 200 -22.37 32.23 -15.39
C GLN A 200 -22.41 32.47 -13.87
N THR A 201 -22.45 31.38 -13.08
CA THR A 201 -22.55 31.43 -11.62
C THR A 201 -21.20 31.19 -10.92
N ILE A 202 -20.34 30.32 -11.44
CA ILE A 202 -19.06 29.96 -10.81
C ILE A 202 -17.90 30.60 -11.59
N ALA A 203 -17.24 31.60 -11.02
CA ALA A 203 -16.05 32.18 -11.64
C ALA A 203 -14.86 31.19 -11.61
N PRO A 204 -14.01 31.18 -12.65
CA PRO A 204 -12.86 30.28 -12.73
C PRO A 204 -11.84 30.55 -11.60
N VAL A 205 -10.98 29.58 -11.33
CA VAL A 205 -9.88 29.65 -10.36
C VAL A 205 -8.53 29.40 -11.03
N ASP A 206 -7.44 29.75 -10.34
CA ASP A 206 -6.07 29.60 -10.87
C ASP A 206 -5.49 28.20 -10.60
N LYS A 207 -5.96 27.54 -9.53
CA LYS A 207 -5.51 26.19 -9.15
C LYS A 207 -6.64 25.35 -8.60
N ILE A 208 -6.73 24.09 -9.03
CA ILE A 208 -7.66 23.10 -8.50
C ILE A 208 -6.89 22.03 -7.73
N VAL A 209 -7.30 21.77 -6.49
CA VAL A 209 -6.71 20.74 -5.63
C VAL A 209 -7.79 19.82 -5.07
N GLY A 210 -7.37 18.67 -4.55
CA GLY A 210 -8.25 17.69 -3.93
C GLY A 210 -8.40 16.42 -4.78
N PRO A 211 -8.40 15.24 -4.14
CA PRO A 211 -8.55 13.97 -4.83
C PRO A 211 -10.00 13.74 -5.26
N GLY A 212 -10.19 12.89 -6.26
CA GLY A 212 -11.52 12.44 -6.67
C GLY A 212 -11.45 11.13 -7.43
N ASN A 213 -12.60 10.65 -7.88
CA ASN A 213 -12.70 9.43 -8.66
C ASN A 213 -12.02 9.54 -10.05
N ALA A 214 -12.08 8.47 -10.83
CA ALA A 214 -11.47 8.42 -12.18
C ALA A 214 -11.92 9.58 -13.10
N TYR A 215 -13.19 10.02 -13.02
CA TYR A 215 -13.70 11.14 -13.82
C TYR A 215 -13.06 12.47 -13.39
N VAL A 216 -12.91 12.71 -12.08
CA VAL A 216 -12.25 13.92 -11.55
C VAL A 216 -10.76 13.92 -11.89
N ALA A 217 -10.09 12.77 -11.75
CA ALA A 217 -8.67 12.62 -12.09
C ALA A 217 -8.42 12.87 -13.58
N ALA A 218 -9.23 12.27 -14.45
CA ALA A 218 -9.18 12.52 -15.89
C ALA A 218 -9.51 13.98 -16.23
N ALA A 219 -10.47 14.60 -15.54
CA ALA A 219 -10.83 16.00 -15.78
C ALA A 219 -9.67 16.94 -15.41
N LYS A 220 -9.08 16.76 -14.22
CA LYS A 220 -7.89 17.50 -13.77
C LYS A 220 -6.75 17.37 -14.77
N ARG A 221 -6.52 16.16 -15.28
CA ARG A 221 -5.49 15.91 -16.31
C ARG A 221 -5.76 16.68 -17.60
N GLN A 222 -7.02 16.76 -18.05
CA GLN A 222 -7.39 17.43 -19.29
C GLN A 222 -7.42 18.97 -19.17
N VAL A 223 -7.71 19.52 -17.99
CA VAL A 223 -7.68 20.97 -17.75
C VAL A 223 -6.31 21.50 -17.34
N PHE A 224 -5.34 20.60 -17.08
CA PHE A 224 -3.97 20.97 -16.74
C PHE A 224 -3.34 21.84 -17.84
N GLY A 225 -2.74 22.96 -17.43
CA GLY A 225 -2.18 23.98 -18.34
C GLY A 225 -3.14 25.14 -18.60
N LYS A 226 -4.46 24.94 -18.48
CA LYS A 226 -5.44 26.03 -18.37
C LYS A 226 -5.56 26.51 -16.92
N VAL A 227 -5.58 25.57 -15.98
CA VAL A 227 -5.58 25.79 -14.54
C VAL A 227 -4.46 24.95 -13.92
N GLY A 228 -3.86 25.43 -12.84
CA GLY A 228 -2.93 24.63 -12.05
C GLY A 228 -3.66 23.45 -11.41
N ILE A 229 -2.99 22.30 -11.29
CA ILE A 229 -3.47 21.19 -10.45
C ILE A 229 -2.40 20.82 -9.43
N ASP A 230 -2.80 20.23 -8.31
CA ASP A 230 -1.89 19.56 -7.36
C ASP A 230 -1.22 18.33 -7.98
N MET A 231 -2.00 17.33 -8.33
CA MET A 231 -1.57 16.06 -8.91
C MET A 231 -2.77 15.32 -9.53
N VAL A 232 -2.50 14.39 -10.44
CA VAL A 232 -3.50 13.42 -10.91
C VAL A 232 -3.53 12.28 -9.90
N ALA A 233 -4.68 12.07 -9.25
CA ALA A 233 -4.84 11.00 -8.28
C ALA A 233 -4.81 9.63 -8.97
N GLY A 234 -4.07 8.69 -8.39
CA GLY A 234 -4.11 7.27 -8.75
C GLY A 234 -4.66 6.44 -7.58
N PRO A 235 -4.93 5.14 -7.78
CA PRO A 235 -5.33 4.26 -6.69
C PRO A 235 -4.27 4.24 -5.58
N SER A 236 -4.71 4.40 -4.33
CA SER A 236 -3.86 4.44 -3.14
C SER A 236 -3.28 3.07 -2.81
N GLU A 237 -2.09 3.04 -2.23
CA GLU A 237 -1.38 1.80 -1.91
C GLU A 237 -0.62 1.86 -0.60
N VAL A 238 -0.49 0.70 0.05
CA VAL A 238 0.45 0.47 1.15
C VAL A 238 1.28 -0.77 0.86
N LEU A 239 2.61 -0.65 1.02
CA LEU A 239 3.55 -1.75 0.96
C LEU A 239 4.18 -1.94 2.33
N ILE A 240 3.94 -3.09 2.94
CA ILE A 240 4.53 -3.47 4.22
C ILE A 240 5.61 -4.51 3.98
N LEU A 241 6.84 -4.16 4.36
CA LEU A 241 7.97 -5.09 4.44
C LEU A 241 8.05 -5.56 5.89
N ALA A 242 7.73 -6.83 6.13
CA ALA A 242 7.69 -7.38 7.48
C ALA A 242 8.56 -8.64 7.59
N ASP A 243 9.43 -8.63 8.60
CA ASP A 243 10.15 -9.82 9.04
C ASP A 243 9.40 -10.56 10.17
N GLY A 244 9.98 -11.66 10.67
CA GLY A 244 9.37 -12.45 11.74
C GLY A 244 9.29 -11.75 13.10
N THR A 245 9.90 -10.57 13.28
CA THR A 245 9.83 -9.80 14.53
C THR A 245 8.53 -9.00 14.63
N ALA A 246 7.94 -8.64 13.48
CA ALA A 246 6.77 -7.78 13.42
C ALA A 246 5.53 -8.41 14.07
N ASN A 247 4.60 -7.55 14.52
CA ASN A 247 3.34 -7.99 15.09
C ASN A 247 2.32 -8.23 13.95
N ALA A 248 1.85 -9.48 13.82
CA ALA A 248 0.92 -9.86 12.76
C ALA A 248 -0.42 -9.10 12.83
N ASP A 249 -0.92 -8.81 14.04
CA ASP A 249 -2.17 -8.07 14.21
C ASP A 249 -2.02 -6.62 13.75
N TRP A 250 -0.85 -6.01 13.97
CA TRP A 250 -0.58 -4.64 13.52
C TRP A 250 -0.42 -4.57 12.02
N ILE A 251 0.30 -5.52 11.41
CA ILE A 251 0.40 -5.63 9.95
C ILE A 251 -0.98 -5.79 9.34
N ALA A 252 -1.82 -6.68 9.89
CA ALA A 252 -3.16 -6.90 9.40
C ALA A 252 -4.02 -5.63 9.52
N ALA A 253 -3.91 -4.90 10.64
CA ALA A 253 -4.60 -3.63 10.84
C ALA A 253 -4.19 -2.58 9.80
N ASP A 254 -2.89 -2.43 9.52
CA ASP A 254 -2.39 -1.49 8.52
C ASP A 254 -2.83 -1.86 7.09
N LEU A 255 -2.80 -3.16 6.74
CA LEU A 255 -3.30 -3.63 5.44
C LEU A 255 -4.80 -3.36 5.29
N LEU A 256 -5.59 -3.56 6.34
CA LEU A 256 -7.04 -3.32 6.34
C LEU A 256 -7.37 -1.83 6.28
N ALA A 257 -6.62 -0.99 7.01
CA ALA A 257 -6.78 0.47 6.98
C ALA A 257 -6.57 1.05 5.57
N GLN A 258 -5.65 0.49 4.79
CA GLN A 258 -5.54 0.87 3.37
C GLN A 258 -6.67 0.27 2.52
N ALA A 259 -7.07 -0.97 2.78
CA ALA A 259 -8.08 -1.66 1.97
C ALA A 259 -9.49 -1.07 2.11
N GLU A 260 -9.81 -0.42 3.24
CA GLU A 260 -11.10 0.26 3.42
C GLU A 260 -11.21 1.59 2.65
N HIS A 261 -10.09 2.16 2.20
CA HIS A 261 -10.04 3.49 1.60
C HIS A 261 -10.75 3.57 0.23
N ASP A 262 -10.55 2.58 -0.64
CA ASP A 262 -11.17 2.52 -1.96
C ASP A 262 -11.20 1.07 -2.49
N THR A 263 -12.17 0.72 -3.34
CA THR A 263 -12.26 -0.62 -3.94
C THR A 263 -11.08 -0.99 -4.84
N ALA A 264 -10.37 0.02 -5.37
CA ALA A 264 -9.14 -0.12 -6.14
C ALA A 264 -7.87 0.08 -5.29
N ALA A 265 -8.00 0.29 -3.97
CA ALA A 265 -6.85 0.38 -3.08
C ALA A 265 -6.07 -0.94 -3.01
N GLN A 266 -4.75 -0.84 -2.86
CA GLN A 266 -3.88 -2.01 -2.84
C GLN A 266 -3.07 -2.11 -1.56
N SER A 267 -3.19 -3.24 -0.88
CA SER A 267 -2.40 -3.56 0.32
C SER A 267 -1.47 -4.73 0.01
N ILE A 268 -0.16 -4.49 0.10
CA ILE A 268 0.88 -5.45 -0.29
C ILE A 268 1.72 -5.78 0.94
N LEU A 269 1.91 -7.08 1.23
CA LEU A 269 2.84 -7.56 2.24
C LEU A 269 3.98 -8.34 1.58
N VAL A 270 5.21 -8.00 1.94
CA VAL A 270 6.42 -8.73 1.57
C VAL A 270 7.03 -9.30 2.84
N THR A 271 7.15 -10.62 2.90
CA THR A 271 7.67 -11.34 4.08
C THR A 271 8.49 -12.57 3.67
N ASP A 272 9.33 -13.07 4.58
CA ASP A 272 10.18 -14.23 4.36
C ASP A 272 9.61 -15.50 5.01
N SER A 273 9.63 -16.61 4.26
CA SER A 273 9.15 -17.90 4.75
C SER A 273 10.04 -18.52 5.83
N ALA A 274 11.34 -18.19 5.87
CA ALA A 274 12.28 -18.74 6.85
C ALA A 274 11.96 -18.25 8.27
N ALA A 275 11.74 -16.95 8.42
CA ALA A 275 11.38 -16.36 9.71
C ALA A 275 10.02 -16.89 10.22
N GLY A 276 9.03 -17.01 9.34
CA GLY A 276 7.72 -17.58 9.67
C GLY A 276 7.78 -19.06 10.05
N ALA A 277 8.52 -19.87 9.29
CA ALA A 277 8.70 -21.29 9.57
C ALA A 277 9.54 -21.53 10.84
N THR A 278 10.54 -20.70 11.11
CA THR A 278 11.30 -20.72 12.38
C THR A 278 10.36 -20.49 13.56
N ALA A 279 9.51 -19.47 13.50
CA ALA A 279 8.55 -19.19 14.57
C ALA A 279 7.57 -20.34 14.80
N PHE A 280 7.09 -20.96 13.73
CA PHE A 280 6.22 -22.14 13.83
C PHE A 280 6.96 -23.37 14.38
N SER A 281 8.19 -23.61 13.93
CA SER A 281 8.96 -24.79 14.33
C SER A 281 9.45 -24.70 15.77
N CYS A 282 9.87 -23.54 16.26
CA CYS A 282 10.55 -23.42 17.55
C CYS A 282 9.79 -22.55 18.58
N GLY A 283 8.66 -21.96 18.20
CA GLY A 283 7.81 -21.15 19.09
C GLY A 283 8.39 -19.78 19.43
N LYS A 284 9.45 -19.34 18.74
CA LYS A 284 10.13 -18.06 18.97
C LYS A 284 10.33 -17.29 17.67
N LYS A 285 10.13 -15.97 17.72
CA LYS A 285 10.33 -15.08 16.58
C LYS A 285 11.80 -15.03 16.15
N SER A 286 12.03 -14.86 14.85
CA SER A 286 13.36 -14.75 14.25
C SER A 286 13.40 -13.70 13.13
N TYR A 287 14.59 -13.41 12.62
CA TYR A 287 14.87 -12.48 11.53
C TYR A 287 14.77 -13.14 10.16
N ASN A 288 14.64 -12.33 9.10
CA ASN A 288 14.55 -12.83 7.73
C ASN A 288 15.81 -13.57 7.29
N GLY A 289 15.61 -14.72 6.66
CA GLY A 289 16.64 -15.62 6.18
C GLY A 289 17.07 -16.65 7.21
N ALA A 290 16.74 -16.50 8.49
CA ALA A 290 17.16 -17.43 9.53
C ALA A 290 16.43 -18.78 9.41
N ILE A 291 17.18 -19.87 9.54
CA ILE A 291 16.65 -21.23 9.65
C ILE A 291 16.86 -21.66 11.09
N SER A 292 15.81 -21.59 11.91
CA SER A 292 15.82 -21.99 13.32
C SER A 292 16.98 -21.44 14.13
N VAL A 293 17.28 -20.17 13.90
CA VAL A 293 18.25 -19.35 14.64
C VAL A 293 17.50 -18.12 15.15
N LEU A 294 17.84 -17.61 16.33
CA LEU A 294 17.24 -16.42 16.93
C LEU A 294 18.03 -15.15 16.56
N SER A 295 17.49 -13.98 16.89
CA SER A 295 18.14 -12.68 16.59
C SER A 295 19.50 -12.45 17.27
N ASP A 296 19.81 -13.23 18.30
CA ASP A 296 21.11 -13.27 18.98
C ASP A 296 22.08 -14.30 18.35
N TYR A 297 21.69 -14.88 17.21
CA TYR A 297 22.41 -15.91 16.46
C TYR A 297 22.50 -17.28 17.16
N GLU A 298 21.72 -17.49 18.22
CA GLU A 298 21.65 -18.79 18.90
C GLU A 298 20.67 -19.75 18.20
N PRO A 299 21.00 -21.04 18.08
CA PRO A 299 20.07 -22.06 17.56
C PRO A 299 18.78 -22.15 18.39
N CYS A 300 17.64 -22.13 17.71
CA CYS A 300 16.32 -22.30 18.29
C CYS A 300 15.85 -23.75 18.09
N GLY A 301 15.80 -24.54 19.17
CA GLY A 301 15.43 -25.95 19.06
C GLY A 301 14.01 -26.16 18.50
N SER A 302 13.87 -27.04 17.51
CA SER A 302 12.60 -27.24 16.79
C SER A 302 11.64 -28.18 17.52
N VAL A 303 10.37 -28.15 17.12
CA VAL A 303 9.31 -29.05 17.62
C VAL A 303 9.62 -30.52 17.28
N LEU A 304 10.30 -30.80 16.16
CA LEU A 304 10.72 -32.16 15.84
C LEU A 304 11.85 -32.62 16.78
N GLU A 305 12.79 -31.74 17.09
CA GLU A 305 13.83 -32.09 18.08
C GLU A 305 13.26 -32.28 19.49
N ALA A 306 12.19 -31.55 19.85
CA ALA A 306 11.46 -31.75 21.08
C ALA A 306 10.71 -33.10 21.09
N ALA A 307 10.03 -33.44 19.99
CA ALA A 307 9.34 -34.71 19.83
C ALA A 307 10.30 -35.91 19.89
N LYS A 308 11.46 -35.81 19.21
CA LYS A 308 12.50 -36.84 19.26
C LYS A 308 13.07 -37.02 20.67
N ARG A 309 13.26 -35.92 21.42
CA ARG A 309 13.65 -35.98 22.86
C ARG A 309 12.61 -36.67 23.73
N ALA A 310 11.33 -36.57 23.37
CA ALA A 310 10.23 -37.25 24.05
C ALA A 310 10.05 -38.72 23.60
N GLY A 311 10.92 -39.24 22.72
CA GLY A 311 10.88 -40.63 22.25
C GLY A 311 9.95 -40.88 21.07
N TYR A 312 9.45 -39.83 20.41
CA TYR A 312 8.68 -39.98 19.18
C TYR A 312 9.59 -40.11 17.96
N MET A 313 9.13 -40.89 16.98
CA MET A 313 9.69 -40.88 15.63
C MET A 313 9.27 -39.60 14.91
N THR A 314 10.20 -39.00 14.19
CA THR A 314 10.04 -37.69 13.54
C THR A 314 10.40 -37.78 12.07
N GLY A 315 9.59 -37.15 11.21
CA GLY A 315 9.80 -37.22 9.77
C GLY A 315 9.55 -35.87 9.10
N LEU A 316 10.39 -35.54 8.11
CA LEU A 316 10.26 -34.39 7.24
C LEU A 316 9.84 -34.88 5.85
N VAL A 317 8.56 -34.66 5.50
CA VAL A 317 7.99 -35.11 4.23
C VAL A 317 7.43 -33.91 3.50
N VAL A 318 7.98 -33.59 2.33
CA VAL A 318 7.62 -32.43 1.53
C VAL A 318 7.56 -32.75 0.05
N THR A 319 6.80 -31.95 -0.69
CA THR A 319 6.73 -32.00 -2.16
C THR A 319 7.73 -31.08 -2.84
N THR A 320 8.56 -30.38 -2.07
CA THR A 320 9.60 -29.43 -2.50
C THR A 320 10.96 -29.93 -2.03
N ASP A 321 12.01 -29.14 -2.20
CA ASP A 321 13.34 -29.47 -1.70
C ASP A 321 13.37 -29.48 -0.17
N ILE A 322 13.94 -30.53 0.44
CA ILE A 322 14.03 -30.60 1.91
C ILE A 322 14.88 -29.46 2.50
N THR A 323 15.86 -28.98 1.74
CA THR A 323 16.72 -27.85 2.10
C THR A 323 16.06 -26.48 1.90
N ASP A 324 14.81 -26.41 1.41
CA ASP A 324 14.08 -25.15 1.34
C ASP A 324 13.83 -24.57 2.74
N ALA A 325 13.73 -23.24 2.83
CA ALA A 325 13.65 -22.57 4.12
C ALA A 325 12.55 -23.08 5.05
N THR A 326 11.37 -23.39 4.52
CA THR A 326 10.23 -23.86 5.32
C THR A 326 10.47 -25.24 5.93
N PRO A 327 10.81 -26.30 5.17
CA PRO A 327 11.17 -27.60 5.74
C PRO A 327 12.44 -27.56 6.58
N ALA A 328 13.48 -26.85 6.14
CA ALA A 328 14.76 -26.79 6.83
C ALA A 328 14.65 -26.28 8.27
N CYS A 329 13.71 -25.37 8.57
CA CYS A 329 13.49 -24.87 9.94
C CYS A 329 13.15 -26.00 10.94
N PHE A 330 12.65 -27.15 10.48
CA PHE A 330 12.33 -28.24 11.39
C PHE A 330 13.51 -29.16 11.69
N ALA A 331 14.60 -29.09 10.91
CA ALA A 331 15.70 -30.05 10.96
C ALA A 331 17.11 -29.44 10.97
N SER A 332 17.25 -28.12 10.75
CA SER A 332 18.54 -27.44 10.61
C SER A 332 18.58 -26.10 11.35
N HIS A 333 19.79 -25.60 11.61
CA HIS A 333 20.08 -24.33 12.25
C HIS A 333 21.17 -23.58 11.48
N VAL A 334 20.79 -22.68 10.57
CA VAL A 334 21.73 -21.87 9.78
C VAL A 334 21.35 -20.40 9.78
N LEU A 335 22.37 -19.54 9.66
CA LEU A 335 22.19 -18.09 9.73
C LEU A 335 21.40 -17.53 8.54
N LEU A 336 21.53 -18.17 7.38
CA LEU A 336 20.93 -17.74 6.13
C LEU A 336 20.38 -18.94 5.35
N ARG A 337 19.14 -18.80 4.85
CA ARG A 337 18.43 -19.80 4.05
C ARG A 337 19.11 -20.20 2.74
N GLN A 338 20.11 -19.44 2.29
CA GLN A 338 20.91 -19.79 1.13
C GLN A 338 22.00 -20.83 1.42
N MET A 339 22.25 -21.15 2.70
CA MET A 339 23.24 -22.14 3.12
C MET A 339 22.71 -23.57 2.94
N GLN A 340 22.16 -23.89 1.76
CA GLN A 340 21.49 -25.17 1.48
C GLN A 340 22.43 -26.38 1.59
N ASP A 341 23.71 -26.18 1.29
CA ASP A 341 24.75 -27.20 1.45
C ASP A 341 25.03 -27.52 2.92
N ASP A 342 24.98 -26.52 3.80
CA ASP A 342 25.09 -26.70 5.25
C ASP A 342 23.80 -27.30 5.81
N ILE A 343 22.63 -26.84 5.35
CA ILE A 343 21.32 -27.42 5.73
C ILE A 343 21.32 -28.92 5.43
N ALA A 344 21.73 -29.35 4.24
CA ALA A 344 21.81 -30.77 3.88
C ALA A 344 22.73 -31.57 4.83
N LEU A 345 23.86 -31.00 5.25
CA LEU A 345 24.75 -31.62 6.23
C LEU A 345 24.08 -31.74 7.61
N GLN A 346 23.41 -30.68 8.07
CA GLN A 346 22.73 -30.71 9.36
C GLN A 346 21.55 -31.70 9.38
N GLU A 347 20.80 -31.77 8.27
CA GLU A 347 19.68 -32.69 8.06
C GLU A 347 20.07 -34.18 8.14
N VAL A 348 21.33 -34.54 7.92
CA VAL A 348 21.78 -35.95 8.09
C VAL A 348 22.38 -36.22 9.48
N GLY A 349 22.45 -35.20 10.33
CA GLY A 349 22.98 -35.29 11.70
C GLY A 349 24.33 -34.59 11.90
N HIS A 350 24.87 -33.91 10.90
CA HIS A 350 26.11 -33.12 11.00
C HIS A 350 25.86 -31.68 11.49
N GLY A 351 24.82 -31.48 12.33
CA GLY A 351 24.41 -30.17 12.84
C GLY A 351 24.90 -29.86 14.25
N VAL A 352 24.80 -28.58 14.61
CA VAL A 352 25.23 -28.02 15.91
C VAL A 352 24.59 -28.69 17.12
N LEU A 353 23.36 -29.18 16.98
CA LEU A 353 22.64 -29.85 18.05
C LEU A 353 22.78 -31.39 18.00
N GLY A 354 23.49 -31.93 17.00
CA GLY A 354 23.73 -33.37 16.83
C GLY A 354 22.46 -34.20 16.70
N ARG A 355 21.36 -33.59 16.24
CA ARG A 355 20.04 -34.21 16.11
C ARG A 355 19.52 -34.00 14.71
N SER A 356 18.84 -35.01 14.23
CA SER A 356 18.20 -35.06 12.93
C SER A 356 16.86 -35.76 13.06
N VAL A 357 15.96 -35.56 12.10
CA VAL A 357 14.76 -36.38 11.92
C VAL A 357 15.13 -37.84 11.60
N ASP A 358 14.16 -38.75 11.67
CA ASP A 358 14.31 -40.18 11.40
C ASP A 358 13.94 -40.56 9.95
N LEU A 359 13.16 -39.72 9.29
CA LEU A 359 12.71 -39.91 7.91
C LEU A 359 12.78 -38.58 7.17
N MET A 360 13.31 -38.58 5.96
CA MET A 360 13.26 -37.44 5.04
C MET A 360 12.76 -37.89 3.68
N LEU A 361 11.77 -37.18 3.13
CA LEU A 361 11.23 -37.39 1.79
C LEU A 361 10.99 -36.02 1.14
N GLY A 362 11.61 -35.79 -0.02
CA GLY A 362 11.43 -34.56 -0.79
C GLY A 362 12.44 -34.43 -1.93
N GLY A 363 12.50 -33.25 -2.52
CA GLY A 363 13.47 -32.86 -3.55
C GLY A 363 14.82 -32.42 -2.97
N GLY A 364 15.60 -31.68 -3.75
CA GLY A 364 16.85 -31.06 -3.28
C GLY A 364 18.08 -31.97 -3.34
N ARG A 365 17.98 -33.14 -4.00
CA ARG A 365 19.08 -34.12 -4.15
C ARG A 365 20.42 -33.49 -4.53
N CYS A 366 20.40 -32.42 -5.32
CA CYS A 366 21.62 -31.80 -5.81
C CYS A 366 22.55 -31.27 -4.69
N HIS A 367 22.01 -30.88 -3.53
CA HIS A 367 22.79 -30.44 -2.35
C HIS A 367 23.40 -31.59 -1.54
N PHE A 368 23.05 -32.84 -1.88
CA PHE A 368 23.53 -34.05 -1.21
C PHE A 368 24.62 -34.78 -2.00
N LEU A 369 24.82 -34.42 -3.27
CA LEU A 369 25.80 -35.04 -4.17
C LEU A 369 27.11 -34.24 -4.18
N PRO A 370 28.28 -34.90 -4.21
CA PRO A 370 29.56 -34.21 -4.30
C PRO A 370 29.72 -33.51 -5.66
N ASN A 371 30.57 -32.48 -5.70
CA ASN A 371 30.94 -31.80 -6.93
C ASN A 371 31.45 -32.79 -7.99
N GLY A 372 31.14 -32.50 -9.25
CA GLY A 372 31.46 -33.37 -10.40
C GLY A 372 30.48 -34.52 -10.63
N THR A 373 29.48 -34.71 -9.76
CA THR A 373 28.38 -35.66 -10.01
C THR A 373 27.29 -35.01 -10.86
N ASP A 374 26.74 -35.76 -11.82
CA ASP A 374 25.63 -35.28 -12.64
C ASP A 374 24.42 -34.88 -11.77
N GLY A 375 23.93 -33.66 -11.97
CA GLY A 375 22.86 -33.07 -11.16
C GLY A 375 23.27 -32.58 -9.75
N SER A 376 24.56 -32.45 -9.43
CA SER A 376 25.01 -31.79 -8.18
C SER A 376 24.88 -30.26 -8.25
N CYS A 377 24.55 -29.65 -7.11
CA CYS A 377 24.57 -28.20 -6.90
C CYS A 377 25.74 -27.76 -5.99
N ARG A 378 26.49 -28.71 -5.40
CA ARG A 378 27.56 -28.41 -4.45
C ARG A 378 28.82 -27.94 -5.16
N ALA A 379 29.52 -27.00 -4.54
CA ALA A 379 30.83 -26.55 -5.00
C ALA A 379 32.00 -27.39 -4.44
N ASP A 380 31.77 -28.18 -3.39
CA ASP A 380 32.76 -29.02 -2.72
C ASP A 380 32.58 -30.51 -3.05
N ASP A 381 33.61 -31.31 -2.78
CA ASP A 381 33.61 -32.76 -3.06
C ASP A 381 32.89 -33.59 -1.98
N VAL A 382 32.05 -32.96 -1.15
CA VAL A 382 31.41 -33.63 -0.01
C VAL A 382 30.20 -34.44 -0.47
N ASP A 383 30.29 -35.76 -0.32
CA ASP A 383 29.17 -36.69 -0.55
C ASP A 383 28.35 -36.84 0.74
N VAL A 384 27.28 -36.05 0.86
CA VAL A 384 26.42 -36.04 2.04
C VAL A 384 25.66 -37.36 2.16
N ILE A 385 25.29 -38.01 1.05
CA ILE A 385 24.62 -39.31 1.05
C ILE A 385 25.53 -40.36 1.67
N LYS A 386 26.76 -40.44 1.19
CA LYS A 386 27.74 -41.39 1.72
C LYS A 386 28.09 -41.10 3.17
N LEU A 387 28.24 -39.83 3.54
CA LEU A 387 28.41 -39.41 4.93
C LEU A 387 27.24 -39.88 5.81
N ALA A 388 26.00 -39.71 5.33
CA ALA A 388 24.80 -40.13 6.03
C ALA A 388 24.78 -41.65 6.26
N GLN A 389 25.10 -42.44 5.23
CA GLN A 389 25.17 -43.89 5.31
C GLN A 389 26.27 -44.38 6.25
N ASP A 390 27.51 -43.92 6.03
CA ASP A 390 28.70 -44.43 6.71
C ASP A 390 28.76 -44.01 8.19
N LYS A 391 28.35 -42.78 8.50
CA LYS A 391 28.51 -42.20 9.84
C LYS A 391 27.24 -42.23 10.69
N TYR A 392 26.08 -42.08 10.07
CA TYR A 392 24.81 -41.91 10.77
C TYR A 392 23.80 -43.03 10.47
N GLY A 393 24.16 -44.00 9.61
CA GLY A 393 23.36 -45.21 9.37
C GLY A 393 22.10 -45.00 8.53
N TRP A 394 22.05 -43.94 7.72
CA TRP A 394 20.89 -43.68 6.87
C TRP A 394 20.71 -44.72 5.77
N THR A 395 19.46 -45.03 5.46
CA THR A 395 19.09 -45.70 4.21
C THR A 395 18.68 -44.65 3.20
N TYR A 396 19.28 -44.68 2.00
CA TYR A 396 19.00 -43.72 0.94
C TYR A 396 18.43 -44.41 -0.30
N THR A 397 17.43 -43.78 -0.91
CA THR A 397 16.90 -44.17 -2.21
C THR A 397 16.42 -42.95 -3.00
N ASP A 398 16.66 -42.97 -4.30
CA ASP A 398 16.35 -41.89 -5.26
C ASP A 398 15.45 -42.37 -6.41
N SER A 399 14.99 -43.60 -6.35
CA SER A 399 14.20 -44.24 -7.41
C SER A 399 12.91 -44.78 -6.86
N ARG A 400 11.88 -44.80 -7.71
CA ARG A 400 10.58 -45.35 -7.34
C ARG A 400 10.67 -46.82 -6.90
N ASP A 401 11.45 -47.63 -7.62
CA ASP A 401 11.66 -49.04 -7.28
C ASP A 401 12.33 -49.20 -5.90
N GLY A 402 13.31 -48.35 -5.58
CA GLY A 402 13.94 -48.35 -4.27
C GLY A 402 13.01 -47.89 -3.14
N PHE A 403 12.14 -46.90 -3.39
CA PHE A 403 11.09 -46.50 -2.47
C PHE A 403 10.07 -47.62 -2.23
N ASP A 404 9.59 -48.27 -3.30
CA ASP A 404 8.61 -49.38 -3.21
C ASP A 404 9.19 -50.58 -2.43
N LYS A 405 10.51 -50.79 -2.47
CA LYS A 405 11.22 -51.82 -1.69
C LYS A 405 11.24 -51.56 -0.18
N LEU A 406 10.98 -50.33 0.28
CA LEU A 406 10.86 -50.01 1.71
C LEU A 406 9.59 -50.62 2.34
N LYS A 407 8.62 -51.08 1.53
CA LYS A 407 7.39 -51.78 1.97
C LYS A 407 6.67 -51.09 3.15
N GLY A 408 6.52 -49.77 3.08
CA GLY A 408 5.83 -49.01 4.13
C GLY A 408 6.55 -48.95 5.48
N GLY A 409 7.85 -49.28 5.54
CA GLY A 409 8.67 -49.20 6.76
C GLY A 409 8.94 -50.54 7.45
N ASP A 410 8.42 -51.67 6.97
CA ASP A 410 8.64 -53.00 7.56
C ASP A 410 10.11 -53.49 7.51
N LYS A 411 10.98 -52.76 6.83
CA LYS A 411 12.40 -53.08 6.61
C LYS A 411 13.36 -51.89 6.82
N ALA A 412 12.86 -50.76 7.32
CA ALA A 412 13.63 -49.53 7.51
C ALA A 412 14.26 -49.48 8.91
#